data_AF-A0A1E5VB62-F1
#
_entry.id   AF-A0A1E5VB62-F1
#
_cell.length_a   1.000
_cell.length_b   1.000
_cell.length_c   1.000
_cell.angle_alpha   90.00
_cell.angle_beta   90.00
_cell.angle_gamma   90.00
#
_symmetry.space_group_name_H-M   'P 1'
#
loop_
_entity.id
_entity.type
_entity.pdbx_description
1 polymer ?
#
loop_
_entity_poly.entity_id
_entity_poly.type
_entity_poly.pdbx_seq_one_letter_code
_entity_poly.pdbx_strand_id
1 'polypeptide(L)' 'LTPKELKRLTMIVANPKQFKVSDWFLNRKKDYKVGWFSQIATDTLGAKLRDDLERLKKIRVN' A
#
# COMPACT_ATOMS: atom_id res chain seq x y z
N LEU A 1 -7.13 13.15 19.94
CA LEU A 1 -6.06 12.20 19.59
C LEU A 1 -4.78 12.67 20.23
N THR A 2 -4.19 11.88 21.13
CA THR A 2 -2.92 12.22 21.77
C THR A 2 -1.74 11.95 20.82
N PRO A 3 -0.57 12.62 20.99
CA PRO A 3 0.62 12.33 20.18
C PRO A 3 1.05 10.85 20.23
N LYS A 4 0.81 10.20 21.37
CA LYS A 4 1.07 8.77 21.58
C LYS A 4 0.16 7.89 20.71
N GLU A 5 -1.13 8.21 20.64
CA GLU A 5 -2.09 7.51 19.79
C GLU A 5 -1.75 7.69 18.31
N LEU A 6 -1.39 8.92 17.91
CA LEU A 6 -0.99 9.20 16.53
C LEU A 6 0.24 8.38 16.12
N LYS A 7 1.29 8.36 16.96
CA LYS A 7 2.51 7.58 16.70
C LYS A 7 2.20 6.08 16.57
N ARG A 8 1.31 5.56 17.43
CA ARG A 8 0.86 4.16 17.35
C ARG A 8 0.14 3.87 16.04
N LEU A 9 -0.75 4.75 15.61
CA LEU A 9 -1.46 4.62 14.33
C LEU A 9 -0.49 4.63 13.15
N THR A 10 0.44 5.58 13.11
CA THR A 10 1.46 5.65 12.05
C THR A 10 2.28 4.37 11.97
N MET A 11 2.65 3.79 13.12
CA MET A 11 3.40 2.54 13.17
C MET A 11 2.58 1.34 12.66
N ILE A 12 1.30 1.26 13.01
CA ILE A 12 0.39 0.21 12.52
C ILE A 12 0.20 0.32 11.01
N VAL A 13 0.00 1.54 10.49
CA VAL A 13 -0.19 1.78 9.05
C VAL A 13 1.08 1.45 8.26
N ALA A 14 2.26 1.74 8.81
CA ALA A 14 3.53 1.43 8.17
C ALA A 14 3.82 -0.09 8.10
N ASN A 15 3.48 -0.84 9.16
CA ASN A 15 3.82 -2.27 9.27
C ASN A 15 2.64 -3.13 9.76
N PRO A 16 1.50 -3.16 9.06
CA PRO A 16 0.26 -3.75 9.57
C PRO A 16 0.37 -5.26 9.87
N LYS A 17 1.21 -5.99 9.13
CA LYS A 17 1.44 -7.43 9.36
C LYS A 17 2.06 -7.72 10.73
N GLN A 18 2.90 -6.82 11.25
CA GLN A 18 3.47 -6.96 12.60
C GLN A 18 2.42 -6.83 13.70
N PHE A 19 1.29 -6.19 13.39
CA PHE A 19 0.15 -6.00 14.29
C PHE A 19 -0.99 -6.99 14.02
N LYS A 20 -0.69 -8.13 13.38
CA LYS A 20 -1.66 -9.21 13.09
C LYS A 20 -2.82 -8.79 12.15
N VAL A 21 -2.64 -7.72 11.38
CA VAL A 21 -3.58 -7.39 10.30
C VAL A 21 -3.41 -8.42 9.18
N SER A 22 -4.52 -9.05 8.79
CA SER A 22 -4.52 -10.06 7.73
C SER A 22 -4.29 -9.46 6.35
N ASP A 23 -3.66 -10.23 5.46
CA ASP A 23 -3.30 -9.76 4.10
C ASP A 23 -4.53 -9.34 3.25
N TRP A 24 -5.72 -9.86 3.55
CA TRP A 24 -6.96 -9.49 2.85
C TRP A 24 -7.40 -8.05 3.11
N PHE A 25 -6.95 -7.42 4.20
CA PHE A 25 -7.22 -6.01 4.50
C PHE A 25 -6.24 -5.05 3.81
N LEU A 26 -5.13 -5.55 3.28
CA LEU A 26 -4.09 -4.69 2.69
C LEU A 26 -4.54 -4.15 1.34
N ASN A 27 -4.23 -2.87 1.08
CA ASN A 27 -4.68 -2.17 -0.14
C ASN A 27 -3.86 -2.48 -1.40
N ARG A 28 -2.62 -2.98 -1.26
CA ARG A 28 -1.85 -3.53 -2.38
C ARG A 28 -1.69 -5.04 -2.21
N LYS A 29 -2.50 -5.78 -2.97
CA LYS A 29 -2.49 -7.24 -2.97
C LYS A 29 -1.69 -7.74 -4.15
N LYS A 30 -0.79 -8.71 -3.91
CA LYS A 30 0.00 -9.40 -4.94
C LYS A 30 0.54 -8.43 -5.99
N ASP A 31 1.39 -7.49 -5.57
CA ASP A 31 1.96 -6.47 -6.45
C ASP A 31 2.59 -7.12 -7.70
N TYR A 32 2.33 -6.60 -8.89
CA TYR A 32 2.76 -7.24 -10.14
C TYR A 32 4.28 -7.31 -10.32
N LYS A 33 5.06 -6.43 -9.66
CA LYS A 33 6.53 -6.42 -9.74
C LYS A 33 7.16 -7.39 -8.74
N VAL A 34 6.72 -7.34 -7.48
CA VAL A 34 7.38 -8.04 -6.36
C VAL A 34 6.59 -9.22 -5.80
N GLY A 35 5.30 -9.35 -6.14
CA GLY A 35 4.42 -10.44 -5.72
C GLY A 35 3.91 -10.35 -4.28
N TRP A 36 4.35 -9.37 -3.50
CA TRP A 36 4.03 -9.25 -2.08
C TRP A 36 2.75 -8.47 -1.81
N PHE A 37 2.21 -8.65 -0.60
CA PHE A 37 1.08 -7.89 -0.05
C PHE A 37 1.60 -6.77 0.84
N SER A 38 1.13 -5.54 0.63
CA SER A 38 1.57 -4.38 1.37
C SER A 38 0.46 -3.36 1.60
N GLN A 39 0.63 -2.54 2.63
CA GLN A 39 -0.16 -1.34 2.83
C GLN A 39 0.63 -0.15 2.25
N ILE A 40 -0.04 0.62 1.40
CA ILE A 40 0.52 1.80 0.74
C ILE A 40 -0.22 3.03 1.25
N ALA A 41 0.51 4.07 1.63
CA ALA A 41 -0.05 5.28 2.23
C ALA A 41 0.56 6.56 1.61
N THR A 42 -0.17 7.67 1.71
CA THR A 42 0.27 9.03 1.32
C THR A 42 0.90 9.08 -0.08
N ASP A 43 2.11 9.59 -0.22
CA ASP A 43 2.77 9.88 -1.49
C ASP A 43 3.10 8.60 -2.28
N THR A 44 3.34 7.50 -1.57
CA THR A 44 3.63 6.21 -2.20
C THR A 44 2.43 5.66 -2.96
N LEU A 45 1.20 6.01 -2.55
CA LEU A 45 -0.02 5.62 -3.24
C LEU A 45 -0.11 6.27 -4.62
N GLY A 46 0.15 7.58 -4.68
CA GLY A 46 0.14 8.33 -5.94
C GLY A 46 1.21 7.83 -6.92
N ALA A 47 2.41 7.54 -6.43
CA ALA A 47 3.48 6.98 -7.27
C ALA A 47 3.10 5.62 -7.86
N LYS A 48 2.51 4.74 -7.04
CA LYS A 48 2.12 3.38 -7.47
C LYS A 48 0.98 3.39 -8.47
N LEU A 49 -0.01 4.26 -8.28
CA LEU A 49 -1.10 4.42 -9.24
C LEU A 49 -0.58 4.91 -10.60
N ARG A 50 0.35 5.87 -10.61
CA ARG A 50 0.99 6.34 -11.85
C ARG A 50 1.73 5.20 -12.58
N ASP A 51 2.54 4.43 -11.86
CA ASP A 51 3.23 3.25 -12.40
C ASP A 51 2.25 2.24 -13.03
N ASP A 52 1.13 1.97 -12.36
CA ASP A 52 0.11 1.04 -12.84
C ASP A 52 -0.56 1.56 -14.11
N LEU A 53 -0.92 2.85 -14.16
CA LEU A 53 -1.52 3.49 -15.34
C LEU A 53 -0.56 3.51 -16.53
N GLU A 54 0.71 3.83 -16.31
CA GLU A 54 1.73 3.78 -17.36
C GLU A 54 1.93 2.35 -17.90
N ARG A 55 1.82 1.34 -17.03
CA ARG A 55 1.83 -0.06 -17.49
C ARG A 55 0.63 -0.38 -18.37
N LEU A 56 -0.59 0.04 -17.99
CA LEU A 56 -1.81 -0.19 -18.78
C LEU A 56 -1.71 0.47 -20.16
N LYS A 57 -1.20 1.71 -20.23
CA LYS A 57 -0.94 2.40 -21.50
C LYS A 57 0.03 1.62 -22.39
N LYS A 58 1.13 1.09 -21.83
CA LYS A 58 2.13 0.31 -22.59
C LYS A 58 1.55 -0.96 -23.20
N ILE A 59 0.65 -1.64 -22.50
CA ILE A 59 -0.01 -2.86 -23.00
C ILE A 59 -1.24 -2.57 -23.88
N ARG A 60 -1.57 -1.29 -24.10
CA ARG A 60 -2.71 -0.84 -24.92
C ARG A 60 -4.06 -1.43 -24.49
N VAL A 61 -4.22 -1.62 -23.18
CA VAL A 61 -5.52 -1.96 -22.59
C VAL A 61 -6.19 -0.63 -22.26
N ASN A 62 -6.84 -0.06 -23.26
CA ASN A 62 -7.79 1.05 -23.16
C ASN A 62 -9.14 0.58 -23.65
#